data_AF-A0A537LN96-F1
#
_entry.id   AF-A0A537LN96-F1
#
_cell.length_a   1.000
_cell.length_b   1.000
_cell.length_c   1.000
_cell.angle_alpha   90.00
_cell.angle_beta   90.00
_cell.angle_gamma   90.00
#
_symmetry.space_group_name_H-M   'P 1'
#
loop_
_entity.id
_entity.type
_entity.pdbx_description
1 polymer ?
#
loop_
_entity_poly.entity_id
_entity_poly.type
_entity_poly.pdbx_seq_one_letter_code
_entity_poly.pdbx_strand_id
1 'polypeptide(L)'
;MLRAYFDRSELPKYGIAVVAGYLSHVDLWDRFEPDWRKILRLEGLEFFHMADYVARQGPYKGWSDRRRLKVIKQLISVIDHVSLYHFATGLRTTDLDALIPKNQQHRELPPYGLCAICAAAGIMAWVRDRGSPSPIACVFESGDEHGGQIVDAFSSAKRKSDELDRRLLSWSFEDKRKIWGLQAADLLAYEAARQAVLNPGLRDHPVRQSLLRLLRRTRYDSNFLSIDALRKILFENGPSGDAI
;
A
#
# COMPACT_ATOMS: atom_id res chain seq x y z
N MET A 1 -10.06 -2.69 -17.51
CA MET A 1 -9.77 -3.32 -16.20
C MET A 1 -8.75 -2.45 -15.46
N LEU A 2 -8.89 -2.33 -14.15
CA LEU A 2 -7.94 -1.68 -13.27
C LEU A 2 -7.13 -2.75 -12.52
N ARG A 3 -5.89 -2.42 -12.15
CA ARG A 3 -5.06 -3.23 -11.27
C ARG A 3 -4.45 -2.34 -10.18
N ALA A 4 -4.56 -2.80 -8.94
CA ALA A 4 -3.97 -2.17 -7.79
C ALA A 4 -2.87 -3.05 -7.20
N TYR A 5 -1.69 -2.48 -6.98
CA TYR A 5 -0.58 -3.14 -6.29
C TYR A 5 -0.51 -2.62 -4.86
N PHE A 6 -0.38 -3.53 -3.89
CA PHE A 6 -0.36 -3.24 -2.46
C PHE A 6 0.91 -3.81 -1.85
N ASP A 7 1.57 -3.00 -1.02
CA ASP A 7 2.63 -3.48 -0.15
C ASP A 7 2.46 -2.92 1.25
N ARG A 8 3.10 -3.56 2.22
CA ARG A 8 3.07 -3.17 3.62
C ARG A 8 4.40 -2.63 4.10
N SER A 9 4.34 -1.75 5.09
CA SER A 9 5.52 -1.34 5.85
C SER A 9 5.14 -1.16 7.31
N GLU A 10 6.04 -1.57 8.18
CA GLU A 10 5.88 -1.47 9.63
C GLU A 10 7.02 -0.67 10.25
N LEU A 11 6.72 0.03 11.33
CA LEU A 11 7.70 0.64 12.21
C LEU A 11 7.44 0.16 13.64
N PRO A 12 7.97 -1.02 14.02
CA PRO A 12 7.70 -1.63 15.33
C PRO A 12 8.01 -0.71 16.51
N LYS A 13 9.07 0.10 16.41
CA LYS A 13 9.43 1.11 17.42
C LYS A 13 8.28 2.08 17.76
N TYR A 14 7.42 2.38 16.79
CA TYR A 14 6.30 3.31 16.94
C TYR A 14 4.94 2.58 16.98
N GLY A 15 4.94 1.25 16.87
CA GLY A 15 3.73 0.45 16.72
C GLY A 15 2.91 0.87 15.49
N ILE A 16 3.55 1.20 14.37
CA ILE A 16 2.85 1.62 13.15
C ILE A 16 2.86 0.49 12.13
N ALA A 17 1.70 0.21 11.55
CA ALA A 17 1.55 -0.65 10.38
C ALA A 17 0.80 0.12 9.28
N VAL A 18 1.29 0.03 8.05
CA VAL A 18 0.71 0.70 6.88
C VAL A 18 0.63 -0.27 5.71
N VAL A 19 -0.47 -0.18 4.95
CA VAL A 19 -0.60 -0.70 3.59
C VAL A 19 -0.69 0.47 2.64
N ALA A 20 0.09 0.47 1.57
CA ALA A 20 0.02 1.51 0.56
C ALA A 20 0.27 0.94 -0.82
N GLY A 21 -0.04 1.75 -1.83
CA GLY A 21 0.20 1.35 -3.19
C GLY A 21 -0.45 2.23 -4.23
N TYR A 22 -0.65 1.64 -5.41
CA TYR A 22 -1.03 2.34 -6.62
C TYR A 22 -2.11 1.61 -7.37
N LEU A 23 -3.07 2.37 -7.89
CA LEU A 23 -4.08 1.93 -8.83
C LEU A 23 -3.76 2.50 -10.22
N SER A 24 -3.87 1.66 -11.25
CA SER A 24 -3.86 2.11 -12.63
C SER A 24 -4.66 1.18 -13.56
N HIS A 25 -4.83 1.59 -14.81
CA HIS A 25 -5.26 0.70 -15.87
C HIS A 25 -4.16 -0.31 -16.21
N VAL A 26 -4.59 -1.50 -16.63
CA VAL A 26 -3.68 -2.61 -16.94
C VAL A 26 -2.74 -2.27 -18.11
N ASP A 27 -3.25 -1.60 -19.14
CA ASP A 27 -2.47 -1.14 -20.29
C ASP A 27 -1.42 -0.08 -19.95
N LEU A 28 -1.66 0.72 -18.90
CA LEU A 28 -0.65 1.64 -18.36
C LEU A 28 0.41 0.88 -17.55
N TRP A 29 0.02 -0.15 -16.80
CA TRP A 29 0.98 -1.05 -16.15
C TRP A 29 1.85 -1.80 -17.16
N ASP A 30 1.33 -2.16 -18.33
CA ASP A 30 2.12 -2.80 -19.38
C ASP A 30 3.21 -1.87 -19.94
N ARG A 31 3.01 -0.55 -19.86
CA ARG A 31 4.03 0.48 -20.20
C ARG A 31 5.02 0.73 -19.07
N PHE A 32 4.61 0.51 -17.83
CA PHE A 32 5.44 0.70 -16.63
C PHE A 32 6.64 -0.26 -16.62
N GLU A 33 6.39 -1.54 -16.87
CA GLU A 33 7.38 -2.60 -16.69
C GLU A 33 8.65 -2.43 -17.55
N PRO A 34 8.57 -2.16 -18.87
CA PRO A 34 9.75 -1.96 -19.70
C PRO A 34 10.64 -0.81 -19.21
N ASP A 35 10.04 0.31 -18.81
CA ASP A 35 10.77 1.50 -18.34
C ASP A 35 11.40 1.27 -16.96
N TRP A 36 10.66 0.64 -16.03
CA TRP A 36 11.18 0.27 -14.72
C TRP A 36 12.37 -0.70 -14.86
N ARG A 37 12.19 -1.78 -15.61
CA ARG A 37 13.22 -2.81 -15.84
C ARG A 37 14.45 -2.22 -16.52
N LYS A 38 14.28 -1.28 -17.46
CA LYS A 38 15.39 -0.58 -18.11
C LYS A 38 16.24 0.19 -17.10
N ILE A 39 15.62 0.90 -16.15
CA ILE A 39 16.35 1.61 -15.08
C ILE A 39 17.14 0.63 -14.22
N LEU A 40 16.48 -0.44 -13.76
CA LEU A 40 17.14 -1.46 -12.93
C LEU A 40 18.34 -2.08 -13.64
N ARG A 41 18.18 -2.48 -14.91
CA ARG A 41 19.26 -3.05 -15.73
C ARG A 41 20.44 -2.10 -15.89
N LEU A 42 20.17 -0.82 -16.17
CA LEU A 42 21.23 0.20 -16.34
C LEU A 42 22.01 0.44 -15.04
N GLU A 43 21.37 0.22 -13.89
CA GLU A 43 21.99 0.43 -12.58
C GLU A 43 22.54 -0.87 -11.96
N GLY A 44 22.44 -2.01 -12.67
CA GLY A 44 22.91 -3.31 -12.21
C GLY A 44 22.07 -3.90 -11.07
N LEU A 45 20.77 -3.57 -11.01
CA LEU A 45 19.85 -4.06 -10.00
C LEU A 45 18.99 -5.21 -10.55
N GLU A 46 18.84 -6.27 -9.75
CA GLU A 46 17.89 -7.36 -10.03
C GLU A 46 16.45 -6.93 -9.69
N PHE A 47 16.27 -6.30 -8.53
CA PHE A 47 15.00 -5.72 -8.08
C PHE A 47 15.27 -4.48 -7.22
N PHE A 48 14.24 -3.63 -7.08
CA PHE A 48 14.26 -2.51 -6.16
C PHE A 48 13.58 -2.86 -4.83
N HIS A 49 14.19 -2.45 -3.73
CA HIS A 49 13.64 -2.57 -2.38
C HIS A 49 14.03 -1.34 -1.58
N MET A 50 13.02 -0.59 -1.14
CA MET A 50 13.18 0.76 -0.62
C MET A 50 13.92 0.77 0.71
N ALA A 51 13.71 -0.24 1.57
CA ALA A 51 14.44 -0.36 2.82
C ALA A 51 15.94 -0.52 2.59
N ASP A 52 16.34 -1.39 1.64
CA ASP A 52 17.75 -1.60 1.30
C ASP A 52 18.38 -0.34 0.70
N TYR A 53 17.64 0.32 -0.19
CA TYR A 53 18.06 1.57 -0.85
C TYR A 53 18.32 2.70 0.15
N VAL A 54 17.48 2.83 1.18
CA VAL A 54 17.66 3.85 2.22
C VAL A 54 18.76 3.46 3.20
N ALA A 55 18.85 2.18 3.58
CA ALA A 55 19.91 1.66 4.47
C ALA A 55 21.30 1.61 3.81
N ARG A 56 21.38 1.81 2.48
CA ARG A 56 22.62 1.69 1.67
C ARG A 56 23.26 0.30 1.77
N GLN A 57 22.42 -0.74 1.81
CA GLN A 57 22.87 -2.12 1.93
C GLN A 57 22.69 -2.90 0.63
N GLY A 58 23.21 -4.12 0.58
CA GLY A 58 23.17 -4.98 -0.60
C GLY A 58 23.74 -4.27 -1.85
N PRO A 59 22.99 -4.21 -2.96
CA PRO A 59 23.48 -3.63 -4.22
C PRO A 59 23.69 -2.12 -4.16
N TYR A 60 23.18 -1.45 -3.12
CA TYR A 60 23.30 0.01 -2.93
C TYR A 60 24.56 0.41 -2.14
N LYS A 61 25.34 -0.55 -1.65
CA LYS A 61 26.58 -0.29 -0.92
C LYS A 61 27.56 0.50 -1.79
N GLY A 62 28.13 1.57 -1.25
CA GLY A 62 29.08 2.42 -1.97
C GLY A 62 28.47 3.35 -3.02
N TRP A 63 27.14 3.37 -3.22
CA TRP A 63 26.52 4.36 -4.10
C TRP A 63 26.71 5.78 -3.56
N SER A 64 27.12 6.68 -4.45
CA SER A 64 27.15 8.12 -4.15
C SER A 64 25.73 8.67 -4.01
N ASP A 65 25.56 9.75 -3.25
CA ASP A 65 24.24 10.39 -3.10
C ASP A 65 23.69 10.94 -4.41
N ARG A 66 24.56 11.38 -5.32
CA ARG A 66 24.19 11.77 -6.68
C ARG A 66 23.55 10.61 -7.44
N ARG A 67 24.15 9.42 -7.37
CA ARG A 67 23.63 8.22 -8.04
C ARG A 67 22.29 7.81 -7.43
N ARG A 68 22.21 7.71 -6.10
CA ARG A 68 20.98 7.37 -5.37
C ARG A 68 19.83 8.30 -5.76
N LEU A 69 20.07 9.62 -5.67
CA LEU A 69 19.07 10.63 -6.00
C LEU A 69 18.64 10.57 -7.47
N LYS A 70 19.56 10.30 -8.40
CA LYS A 70 19.23 10.10 -9.81
C LYS A 70 18.29 8.90 -9.99
N VAL A 71 18.64 7.74 -9.42
CA VAL A 71 17.87 6.50 -9.60
C VAL A 71 16.47 6.63 -9.01
N ILE A 72 16.34 7.09 -7.76
CA ILE A 72 15.01 7.24 -7.15
C ILE A 72 14.12 8.23 -7.90
N LYS A 73 14.70 9.31 -8.47
CA LYS A 73 13.95 10.25 -9.31
C LYS A 73 13.47 9.60 -10.61
N GLN A 74 14.29 8.75 -11.22
CA GLN A 74 13.91 8.03 -12.44
C GLN A 74 12.78 7.04 -12.15
N LEU A 75 12.90 6.25 -11.07
CA LEU A 75 11.84 5.31 -10.64
C LEU A 75 10.52 6.04 -10.35
N ILE A 76 10.55 7.12 -9.56
CA ILE A 76 9.35 7.93 -9.27
C ILE A 76 8.75 8.50 -10.57
N SER A 77 9.58 8.94 -11.52
CA SER A 77 9.06 9.46 -12.79
C SER A 77 8.33 8.40 -13.61
N VAL A 78 8.71 7.13 -13.53
CA VAL A 78 7.99 6.04 -14.21
C VAL A 78 6.64 5.80 -13.55
N ILE A 79 6.57 5.83 -12.21
CA ILE A 79 5.30 5.74 -11.46
C ILE A 79 4.37 6.89 -11.83
N ASP A 80 4.87 8.13 -11.88
CA ASP A 80 4.08 9.33 -12.22
C ASP A 80 3.38 9.22 -13.59
N HIS A 81 4.02 8.56 -14.57
CA HIS A 81 3.46 8.46 -15.93
C HIS A 81 2.35 7.41 -16.06
N VAL A 82 2.26 6.46 -15.13
CA VAL A 82 1.32 5.34 -15.22
C VAL A 82 0.27 5.36 -14.12
N SER A 83 0.55 5.92 -12.95
CA SER A 83 -0.33 5.83 -11.78
C SER A 83 -1.55 6.76 -11.91
N LEU A 84 -2.75 6.22 -11.66
CA LEU A 84 -4.00 7.01 -11.67
C LEU A 84 -4.37 7.52 -10.27
N TYR A 85 -4.04 6.71 -9.26
CA TYR A 85 -4.41 6.98 -7.88
C TYR A 85 -3.43 6.29 -6.94
N HIS A 86 -3.02 7.02 -5.90
CA HIS A 86 -2.14 6.54 -4.84
C HIS A 86 -2.97 6.43 -3.57
N PHE A 87 -2.71 5.41 -2.77
CA PHE A 87 -3.42 5.20 -1.51
C PHE A 87 -2.46 4.76 -0.42
N ALA A 88 -2.76 5.14 0.82
CA ALA A 88 -2.14 4.57 2.01
C ALA A 88 -3.16 4.48 3.14
N THR A 89 -3.20 3.35 3.82
CA THR A 89 -3.97 3.14 5.05
C THR A 89 -3.03 2.69 6.14
N GLY A 90 -2.99 3.43 7.24
CA GLY A 90 -2.18 3.12 8.40
C GLY A 90 -2.99 3.01 9.67
N LEU A 91 -2.43 2.31 10.67
CA LEU A 91 -2.96 2.27 12.02
C LEU A 91 -1.83 2.15 13.03
N ARG A 92 -2.17 2.38 14.30
CA ARG A 92 -1.29 2.06 15.42
C ARG A 92 -1.65 0.68 15.97
N THR A 93 -0.72 -0.25 15.94
CA THR A 93 -0.93 -1.65 16.36
C THR A 93 -1.36 -1.74 17.81
N THR A 94 -0.82 -0.90 18.69
CA THR A 94 -1.21 -0.86 20.10
C THR A 94 -2.65 -0.37 20.31
N ASP A 95 -3.18 0.46 19.41
CA ASP A 95 -4.58 0.92 19.51
C ASP A 95 -5.52 -0.21 19.09
N LEU A 96 -5.12 -1.00 18.09
CA LEU A 96 -5.83 -2.22 17.70
C LEU A 96 -5.77 -3.29 18.82
N ASP A 97 -4.59 -3.52 19.40
CA ASP A 97 -4.39 -4.46 20.51
C ASP A 97 -5.19 -4.07 21.76
N ALA A 98 -5.41 -2.77 22.00
CA ALA A 98 -6.21 -2.29 23.12
C ALA A 98 -7.72 -2.57 22.93
N LEU A 99 -8.18 -2.73 21.69
CA LEU A 99 -9.56 -3.02 21.35
C LEU A 99 -9.86 -4.51 21.27
N ILE A 100 -8.87 -5.34 20.93
CA ILE A 100 -9.04 -6.78 20.76
C ILE A 100 -8.54 -7.51 22.01
N PRO A 101 -9.42 -8.20 22.77
CA PRO A 101 -9.01 -9.03 23.89
C PRO A 101 -7.94 -10.05 23.48
N LYS A 102 -6.91 -10.28 24.32
CA LYS A 102 -5.79 -11.19 24.01
C LYS A 102 -6.22 -12.60 23.58
N ASN A 103 -7.34 -13.09 24.08
CA ASN A 103 -7.91 -14.40 23.73
C ASN A 103 -8.65 -14.43 22.37
N GLN A 104 -8.79 -13.28 21.71
CA GLN A 104 -9.45 -13.11 20.41
C GLN A 104 -8.48 -12.68 19.29
N GLN A 105 -7.23 -12.35 19.61
CA GLN A 105 -6.22 -11.89 18.63
C GLN A 105 -6.01 -12.85 17.44
N HIS A 106 -6.17 -14.16 17.62
CA HIS A 106 -6.02 -15.15 16.53
C HIS A 106 -7.25 -15.27 15.61
N ARG A 107 -8.39 -14.67 16.00
CA ARG A 107 -9.65 -14.72 15.23
C ARG A 107 -9.93 -13.44 14.47
N GLU A 108 -9.30 -12.34 14.86
CA GLU A 108 -9.49 -11.02 14.27
C GLU A 108 -8.47 -10.74 13.16
N LEU A 109 -8.85 -9.82 12.27
CA LEU A 109 -7.97 -9.42 11.17
C LEU A 109 -6.70 -8.77 11.71
N PRO A 110 -5.52 -9.15 11.18
CA PRO A 110 -4.26 -8.60 11.62
C PRO A 110 -4.18 -7.14 11.16
N PRO A 111 -3.30 -6.31 11.74
CA PRO A 111 -3.09 -4.93 11.29
C PRO A 111 -3.00 -4.78 9.77
N TYR A 112 -2.27 -5.71 9.14
CA TYR A 112 -2.10 -5.76 7.70
C TYR A 112 -3.43 -5.96 6.95
N GLY A 113 -4.22 -6.95 7.36
CA GLY A 113 -5.49 -7.28 6.72
C GLY A 113 -6.52 -6.17 6.86
N LEU A 114 -6.60 -5.55 8.04
CA LEU A 114 -7.50 -4.42 8.26
C LEU A 114 -7.14 -3.21 7.39
N CYS A 115 -5.85 -2.83 7.37
CA CYS A 115 -5.37 -1.76 6.50
C CYS A 115 -5.62 -2.07 5.01
N ALA A 116 -5.42 -3.31 4.58
CA ALA A 116 -5.64 -3.74 3.19
C ALA A 116 -7.11 -3.62 2.76
N ILE A 117 -8.05 -4.05 3.59
CA ILE A 117 -9.50 -3.92 3.30
C ILE A 117 -9.90 -2.46 3.24
N CYS A 118 -9.48 -1.65 4.21
CA CYS A 118 -9.80 -0.23 4.23
C CYS A 118 -9.18 0.51 3.02
N ALA A 119 -7.96 0.15 2.60
CA ALA A 119 -7.36 0.66 1.39
C ALA A 119 -8.18 0.26 0.13
N ALA A 120 -8.59 -1.00 0.03
CA ALA A 120 -9.44 -1.45 -1.06
C ALA A 120 -10.82 -0.75 -1.07
N ALA A 121 -11.44 -0.53 0.08
CA ALA A 121 -12.67 0.24 0.21
C ALA A 121 -12.50 1.69 -0.28
N GLY A 122 -11.39 2.35 0.09
CA GLY A 122 -11.07 3.70 -0.39
C GLY A 122 -10.87 3.76 -1.91
N ILE A 123 -10.15 2.79 -2.48
CA ILE A 123 -10.02 2.64 -3.94
C ILE A 123 -11.39 2.50 -4.61
N MET A 124 -12.25 1.66 -4.04
CA MET A 124 -13.59 1.40 -4.56
C MET A 124 -14.47 2.65 -4.55
N ALA A 125 -14.46 3.41 -3.45
CA ALA A 125 -15.12 4.70 -3.35
C ALA A 125 -14.60 5.67 -4.42
N TRP A 126 -13.27 5.77 -4.58
CA TRP A 126 -12.66 6.62 -5.59
C TRP A 126 -13.06 6.24 -7.04
N VAL A 127 -13.12 4.94 -7.35
CA VAL A 127 -13.56 4.45 -8.67
C VAL A 127 -15.05 4.74 -8.89
N ARG A 128 -15.88 4.56 -7.86
CA ARG A 128 -17.33 4.83 -7.88
C ARG A 128 -17.63 6.30 -8.13
N ASP A 129 -16.95 7.19 -7.43
CA ASP A 129 -17.16 8.64 -7.54
C ASP A 129 -16.82 9.18 -8.95
N ARG A 130 -16.03 8.44 -9.71
CA ARG A 130 -15.71 8.72 -11.12
C ARG A 130 -16.65 8.07 -12.14
N GLY A 131 -17.68 7.37 -11.67
CA GLY A 131 -18.63 6.65 -12.52
C GLY A 131 -18.02 5.52 -13.34
N SER A 132 -16.80 5.06 -12.99
CA SER A 132 -16.12 4.01 -13.74
C SER A 132 -16.68 2.63 -13.36
N PRO A 133 -17.17 1.83 -14.32
CA PRO A 133 -17.63 0.47 -14.07
C PRO A 133 -16.47 -0.54 -14.04
N SER A 134 -15.22 -0.08 -14.14
CA SER A 134 -14.07 -0.96 -14.36
C SER A 134 -13.84 -1.88 -13.16
N PRO A 135 -13.74 -3.21 -13.38
CA PRO A 135 -13.35 -4.13 -12.34
C PRO A 135 -11.87 -3.95 -11.97
N ILE A 136 -11.53 -4.28 -10.72
CA ILE A 136 -10.25 -4.07 -10.05
C ILE A 136 -9.64 -5.41 -9.66
N ALA A 137 -8.44 -5.69 -10.16
CA ALA A 137 -7.60 -6.78 -9.69
C ALA A 137 -6.63 -6.26 -8.62
N CYS A 138 -6.67 -6.80 -7.41
CA CYS A 138 -5.73 -6.47 -6.34
C CYS A 138 -4.55 -7.45 -6.35
N VAL A 139 -3.33 -6.94 -6.23
CA VAL A 139 -2.13 -7.76 -6.16
C VAL A 139 -1.34 -7.32 -4.93
N PHE A 140 -1.11 -8.25 -4.02
CA PHE A 140 -0.43 -8.03 -2.75
C PHE A 140 0.96 -8.63 -2.79
N GLU A 141 1.88 -8.04 -2.04
CA GLU A 141 3.17 -8.68 -1.78
C GLU A 141 3.01 -9.97 -0.97
N SER A 142 3.65 -11.03 -1.45
CA SER A 142 3.81 -12.31 -0.76
C SER A 142 5.00 -12.25 0.22
N GLY A 143 4.92 -12.99 1.33
CA GLY A 143 6.00 -13.04 2.33
C GLY A 143 5.56 -12.80 3.77
N ASP A 144 4.25 -12.75 4.01
CA ASP A 144 3.67 -12.72 5.36
C ASP A 144 2.87 -14.00 5.62
N GLU A 145 2.97 -14.56 6.82
CA GLU A 145 2.25 -15.77 7.25
C GLU A 145 0.72 -15.57 7.27
N HIS A 146 0.29 -14.32 7.13
CA HIS A 146 -1.10 -13.87 7.30
C HIS A 146 -1.85 -13.65 5.96
N GLY A 147 -1.29 -14.06 4.82
CA GLY A 147 -1.95 -13.90 3.50
C GLY A 147 -3.37 -14.51 3.44
N GLY A 148 -3.61 -15.61 4.17
CA GLY A 148 -4.94 -16.22 4.29
C GLY A 148 -6.01 -15.31 4.91
N GLN A 149 -5.62 -14.45 5.86
CA GLN A 149 -6.57 -13.57 6.55
C GLN A 149 -7.08 -12.45 5.64
N ILE A 150 -6.25 -11.96 4.71
CA ILE A 150 -6.69 -11.02 3.66
C ILE A 150 -7.67 -11.70 2.70
N VAL A 151 -7.42 -12.97 2.33
CA VAL A 151 -8.35 -13.73 1.48
C VAL A 151 -9.73 -13.85 2.15
N ASP A 152 -9.77 -14.21 3.44
CA ASP A 152 -11.01 -14.34 4.18
C ASP A 152 -11.77 -13.02 4.29
N ALA A 153 -11.03 -11.94 4.57
CA ALA A 153 -11.53 -10.59 4.59
C ALA A 153 -12.18 -10.14 3.28
N PHE A 154 -11.44 -10.28 2.17
CA PHE A 154 -11.92 -9.87 0.84
C PHE A 154 -13.12 -10.73 0.41
N SER A 155 -13.07 -12.03 0.69
CA SER A 155 -14.19 -12.94 0.46
C SER A 155 -15.43 -12.56 1.27
N SER A 156 -15.26 -12.22 2.55
CA SER A 156 -16.34 -11.74 3.42
C SER A 156 -16.93 -10.43 2.93
N ALA A 157 -16.07 -9.49 2.51
CA ALA A 157 -16.48 -8.19 1.97
C ALA A 157 -17.28 -8.34 0.66
N LYS A 158 -16.84 -9.20 -0.28
CA LYS A 158 -17.62 -9.51 -1.50
C LYS A 158 -19.01 -10.04 -1.16
N ARG A 159 -19.12 -11.02 -0.25
CA ARG A 159 -20.40 -11.63 0.12
C ARG A 159 -21.41 -10.64 0.73
N LYS A 160 -20.93 -9.55 1.32
CA LYS A 160 -21.77 -8.55 2.00
C LYS A 160 -22.13 -7.36 1.11
N SER A 161 -21.60 -7.27 -0.11
CA SER A 161 -21.81 -6.10 -0.98
C SER A 161 -21.79 -6.49 -2.45
N ASP A 162 -22.95 -6.35 -3.11
CA ASP A 162 -23.11 -6.58 -4.56
C ASP A 162 -22.22 -5.67 -5.43
N GLU A 163 -21.87 -4.48 -4.92
CA GLU A 163 -20.93 -3.59 -5.60
C GLU A 163 -19.50 -4.14 -5.52
N LEU A 164 -19.05 -4.56 -4.33
CA LEU A 164 -17.75 -5.21 -4.17
C LEU A 164 -17.69 -6.51 -4.96
N ASP A 165 -18.77 -7.30 -4.97
CA ASP A 165 -18.81 -8.55 -5.72
C ASP A 165 -18.53 -8.34 -7.22
N ARG A 166 -19.19 -7.33 -7.81
CA ARG A 166 -19.06 -6.97 -9.23
C ARG A 166 -17.72 -6.33 -9.58
N ARG A 167 -17.16 -5.49 -8.71
CA ARG A 167 -16.00 -4.66 -9.04
C ARG A 167 -14.68 -5.25 -8.56
N LEU A 168 -14.64 -5.97 -7.45
CA LEU A 168 -13.41 -6.62 -6.99
C LEU A 168 -13.23 -7.93 -7.76
N LEU A 169 -12.49 -7.89 -8.86
CA LEU A 169 -12.35 -9.02 -9.78
C LEU A 169 -11.59 -10.19 -9.15
N SER A 170 -10.44 -9.89 -8.55
CA SER A 170 -9.52 -10.89 -8.03
C SER A 170 -8.59 -10.27 -6.99
N TRP A 171 -8.02 -11.12 -6.13
CA TRP A 171 -6.85 -10.81 -5.32
C TRP A 171 -5.82 -11.92 -5.47
N SER A 172 -4.54 -11.56 -5.60
CA SER A 172 -3.43 -12.52 -5.60
C SER A 172 -2.28 -12.03 -4.72
N PHE A 173 -1.41 -12.97 -4.35
CA PHE A 173 -0.17 -12.70 -3.62
C PHE A 173 0.99 -13.08 -4.52
N GLU A 174 1.89 -12.14 -4.79
CA GLU A 174 2.98 -12.33 -5.72
C GLU A 174 4.32 -11.90 -5.09
N ASP A 175 5.42 -12.39 -5.63
CA ASP A 175 6.77 -12.01 -5.21
C ASP A 175 7.20 -10.69 -5.89
N LYS A 176 7.53 -9.63 -5.13
CA LYS A 176 8.00 -8.36 -5.70
C LYS A 176 9.23 -8.49 -6.58
N ARG A 177 10.03 -9.55 -6.42
CA ARG A 177 11.17 -9.82 -7.31
C ARG A 177 10.74 -10.12 -8.74
N LYS A 178 9.49 -10.54 -8.94
CA LYS A 178 8.90 -10.89 -10.24
C LYS A 178 7.89 -9.85 -10.73
N ILE A 179 7.24 -9.12 -9.81
CA ILE A 179 6.19 -8.15 -10.14
C ILE A 179 6.66 -6.73 -9.81
N TRP A 180 7.03 -5.98 -10.85
CA TRP A 180 7.61 -4.63 -10.71
C TRP A 180 6.66 -3.62 -10.06
N GLY A 181 5.35 -3.78 -10.25
CA GLY A 181 4.35 -2.93 -9.61
C GLY A 181 4.36 -3.02 -8.08
N LEU A 182 4.74 -4.18 -7.53
CA LEU A 182 4.92 -4.35 -6.08
C LEU A 182 6.19 -3.65 -5.57
N GLN A 183 7.25 -3.53 -6.38
CA GLN A 183 8.42 -2.72 -6.02
C GLN A 183 8.11 -1.22 -5.99
N ALA A 184 7.18 -0.77 -6.83
CA ALA A 184 6.65 0.58 -6.70
C ALA A 184 5.86 0.71 -5.39
N ALA A 185 4.92 -0.21 -5.13
CA ALA A 185 4.12 -0.16 -3.90
C ALA A 185 4.98 -0.17 -2.62
N ASP A 186 6.08 -0.94 -2.60
CA ASP A 186 7.11 -0.94 -1.54
C ASP A 186 7.65 0.46 -1.23
N LEU A 187 7.95 1.24 -2.28
CA LEU A 187 8.42 2.61 -2.17
C LEU A 187 7.39 3.48 -1.45
N LEU A 188 6.12 3.43 -1.85
CA LEU A 188 5.07 4.23 -1.21
C LEU A 188 4.79 3.75 0.21
N ALA A 189 4.68 2.45 0.44
CA ALA A 189 4.41 1.87 1.76
C ALA A 189 5.46 2.32 2.78
N TYR A 190 6.73 2.28 2.37
CA TYR A 190 7.84 2.70 3.20
C TYR A 190 7.84 4.21 3.54
N GLU A 191 7.54 5.06 2.56
CA GLU A 191 7.42 6.50 2.79
C GLU A 191 6.16 6.84 3.61
N ALA A 192 5.04 6.16 3.36
CA ALA A 192 3.79 6.34 4.07
C ALA A 192 3.89 5.92 5.55
N ALA A 193 4.56 4.80 5.86
CA ALA A 193 4.79 4.38 7.25
C ALA A 193 5.57 5.42 8.06
N ARG A 194 6.55 6.07 7.41
CA ARG A 194 7.32 7.15 8.04
C ARG A 194 6.57 8.43 8.19
N GLN A 195 5.66 8.73 7.26
CA GLN A 195 4.75 9.84 7.41
C GLN A 195 3.72 9.56 8.51
N ALA A 196 3.31 8.30 8.66
CA ALA A 196 2.23 7.90 9.54
C ALA A 196 2.52 8.14 11.04
N VAL A 197 3.79 8.19 11.46
CA VAL A 197 4.18 8.49 12.85
C VAL A 197 3.77 9.91 13.30
N LEU A 198 3.49 10.82 12.35
CA LEU A 198 3.06 12.18 12.65
C LEU A 198 1.60 12.21 13.13
N ASN A 199 0.74 11.29 12.68
CA ASN A 199 -0.68 11.27 13.05
C ASN A 199 -0.91 11.13 14.56
N PRO A 200 -0.30 10.15 15.27
CA PRO A 200 -0.37 10.07 16.73
C PRO A 200 0.56 11.05 17.45
N GLY A 201 1.22 11.98 16.75
CA GLY A 201 2.20 12.90 17.35
C GLY A 201 3.45 12.22 17.93
N LEU A 202 3.77 10.99 17.50
CA LEU A 202 4.90 10.21 18.03
C LEU A 202 6.26 10.76 17.60
N ARG A 203 6.27 11.59 16.56
CA ARG A 203 7.45 12.30 16.08
C ARG A 203 6.99 13.56 15.35
N ASP A 204 7.90 14.53 15.27
CA ASP A 204 7.77 15.67 14.37
C ASP A 204 8.95 15.67 13.40
N HIS A 205 8.65 15.79 12.10
CA HIS A 205 9.63 15.99 11.04
C HIS A 205 8.95 16.51 9.77
N PRO A 206 9.67 17.24 8.90
CA PRO A 206 9.14 17.61 7.60
C PRO A 206 8.83 16.37 6.75
N VAL A 207 7.88 16.51 5.82
CA VAL A 207 7.57 15.48 4.82
C VAL A 207 8.82 15.19 4.00
N ARG A 208 9.14 13.90 3.83
CA ARG A 208 10.33 13.45 3.10
C ARG A 208 10.22 13.83 1.62
N GLN A 209 11.33 14.24 1.03
CA GLN A 209 11.38 14.70 -0.36
C GLN A 209 10.98 13.62 -1.39
N SER A 210 11.22 12.35 -1.09
CA SER A 210 10.75 11.22 -1.89
C SER A 210 9.22 11.14 -1.90
N LEU A 211 8.57 11.24 -0.73
CA LEU A 211 7.12 11.26 -0.64
C LEU A 211 6.54 12.46 -1.39
N LEU A 212 7.03 13.69 -1.14
CA LEU A 212 6.56 14.89 -1.85
C LEU A 212 6.63 14.76 -3.38
N ARG A 213 7.61 14.00 -3.91
CA ARG A 213 7.72 13.74 -5.35
C ARG A 213 6.63 12.80 -5.85
N LEU A 214 6.34 11.73 -5.12
CA LEU A 214 5.24 10.81 -5.44
C LEU A 214 3.91 11.55 -5.46
N LEU A 215 3.68 12.44 -4.49
CA LEU A 215 2.39 13.11 -4.32
C LEU A 215 2.16 14.29 -5.27
N ARG A 216 3.15 14.62 -6.12
CA ARG A 216 3.15 15.90 -6.86
C ARG A 216 2.10 15.96 -7.97
N ARG A 217 1.83 14.85 -8.65
CA ARG A 217 1.08 14.83 -9.93
C ARG A 217 -0.22 14.04 -9.86
N THR A 218 -0.28 13.06 -8.99
CA THR A 218 -1.39 12.10 -8.91
C THR A 218 -2.08 12.26 -7.57
N ARG A 219 -3.41 12.10 -7.56
CA ARG A 219 -4.17 12.14 -6.31
C ARG A 219 -3.68 11.04 -5.37
N TYR A 220 -3.47 11.42 -4.12
CA TYR A 220 -3.07 10.55 -3.03
C TYR A 220 -4.03 10.73 -1.87
N ASP A 221 -4.69 9.65 -1.48
CA ASP A 221 -5.50 9.64 -0.26
C ASP A 221 -4.77 8.81 0.80
N SER A 222 -4.57 9.42 1.96
CA SER A 222 -3.96 8.79 3.13
C SER A 222 -5.01 8.70 4.23
N ASN A 223 -5.27 7.49 4.70
CA ASN A 223 -6.15 7.23 5.82
C ASN A 223 -5.32 6.72 7.02
N PHE A 224 -5.46 7.34 8.18
CA PHE A 224 -4.88 6.83 9.41
C PHE A 224 -6.00 6.47 10.38
N LEU A 225 -6.18 5.17 10.63
CA LEU A 225 -7.26 4.64 11.44
C LEU A 225 -6.97 4.96 12.92
N SER A 226 -7.69 5.94 13.45
CA SER A 226 -7.68 6.26 14.87
C SER A 226 -8.34 5.13 15.68
N ILE A 227 -8.12 5.10 16.99
CA ILE A 227 -8.77 4.13 17.88
C ILE A 227 -10.31 4.17 17.76
N ASP A 228 -10.90 5.35 17.57
CA ASP A 228 -12.35 5.48 17.38
C ASP A 228 -12.80 4.92 16.03
N ALA A 229 -12.03 5.16 14.96
CA ALA A 229 -12.31 4.56 13.65
C ALA A 229 -12.20 3.03 13.71
N LEU A 230 -11.17 2.51 14.37
CA LEU A 230 -11.00 1.07 14.59
C LEU A 230 -12.18 0.48 15.37
N ARG A 231 -12.63 1.15 16.45
CA ARG A 231 -13.81 0.71 17.23
C ARG A 231 -15.06 0.61 16.36
N LYS A 232 -15.31 1.63 15.51
CA LYS A 232 -16.45 1.61 14.59
C LYS A 232 -16.36 0.44 13.60
N ILE A 233 -15.19 0.23 13.00
CA ILE A 233 -14.98 -0.84 12.00
C ILE A 233 -15.13 -2.24 12.63
N LEU A 234 -14.63 -2.43 13.85
CA LEU A 234 -14.65 -3.74 14.51
C LEU A 234 -16.00 -4.10 15.11
N PHE A 235 -16.72 -3.12 15.69
CA PHE A 235 -17.88 -3.42 16.54
C PHE A 235 -19.21 -2.85 16.05
N GLU A 236 -19.20 -1.81 15.22
CA GLU A 236 -20.44 -1.13 14.80
C GLU A 236 -20.79 -1.43 13.35
N ASN A 237 -19.79 -1.39 12.46
CA ASN A 237 -19.92 -1.55 11.02
C ASN A 237 -18.76 -2.42 10.54
N GLY A 238 -18.89 -3.76 10.61
CA GLY A 238 -17.90 -4.65 9.99
C GLY A 238 -17.62 -4.17 8.57
N PRO A 239 -16.36 -4.18 8.07
CA PRO A 239 -15.83 -3.25 7.06
C PRO A 239 -16.80 -3.05 5.89
N SER A 240 -17.67 -2.06 6.03
CA SER A 240 -18.75 -1.76 5.11
C SER A 240 -18.46 -0.41 4.47
N GLY A 241 -18.49 -0.37 3.13
CA GLY A 241 -18.09 0.75 2.28
C GLY A 241 -18.92 2.03 2.39
N ASP A 242 -19.77 2.15 3.41
CA ASP A 242 -20.67 3.27 3.64
C ASP A 242 -20.27 4.15 4.84
N ALA A 243 -19.15 3.85 5.51
CA ALA A 243 -18.67 4.59 6.69
C ALA A 243 -17.28 5.23 6.51
N ILE A 244 -16.84 5.49 5.28
CA ILE A 244 -15.63 6.27 4.96
C ILE A 244 -15.98 7.34 3.93
#